data_AF-R7JJH5-F1
#
_entry.id   AF-R7JJH5-F1
#
_cell.length_a   1.000
_cell.length_b   1.000
_cell.length_c   1.000
_cell.angle_alpha   90.00
_cell.angle_beta   90.00
_cell.angle_gamma   90.00
#
_symmetry.space_group_name_H-M   'P 1'
#
loop_
_entity.id
_entity.type
_entity.pdbx_description
1 polymer ?
#
loop_
_entity_poly.entity_id
_entity_poly.type
_entity_poly.pdbx_seq_one_letter_code
_entity_poly.pdbx_strand_id
1 'polypeptide(L)' 'MNSKTLSQAQLCLLETFANMQSQEEADELSRIIRDYYARKLENELDNLWQSGTLNQQKLDDLRSQHLRTPYNYEK' A
#
# COMPACT_ATOMS: atom_id res chain seq x y z
N MET A 1 -4.42 19.37 17.42
CA MET A 1 -4.92 18.87 16.12
C MET A 1 -3.77 18.91 15.12
N ASN A 2 -3.21 17.77 14.73
CA ASN A 2 -2.14 17.72 13.73
C ASN A 2 -2.77 17.78 12.34
N SER A 3 -2.76 18.97 11.73
CA SER A 3 -3.12 19.14 10.32
C SER A 3 -2.08 18.39 9.47
N LYS A 4 -2.43 17.20 8.98
CA LYS A 4 -1.62 16.54 7.96
C LYS A 4 -1.76 17.38 6.68
N THR A 5 -0.76 18.22 6.42
CA THR A 5 -0.64 18.91 5.14
C THR A 5 -0.46 17.87 4.05
N LEU A 6 -1.43 17.81 3.13
CA LEU A 6 -1.37 16.90 1.99
C LEU A 6 -0.25 17.32 1.04
N SER A 7 0.44 16.34 0.45
CA SER A 7 1.46 16.62 -0.57
C SER A 7 0.82 17.08 -1.88
N GLN A 8 1.60 17.72 -2.74
CA GLN A 8 1.09 18.21 -4.04
C GLN A 8 0.48 17.09 -4.90
N ALA A 9 1.04 15.87 -4.84
CA ALA A 9 0.50 14.72 -5.56
C ALA A 9 -0.85 14.27 -4.99
N GLN A 10 -1.04 14.35 -3.67
CA GLN A 10 -2.31 14.02 -3.02
C GLN A 10 -3.40 15.06 -3.36
N LEU A 11 -3.03 16.34 -3.45
CA LEU A 11 -3.94 17.40 -3.89
C LEU A 11 -4.35 17.25 -5.36
N CYS A 12 -3.41 16.94 -6.24
CA CYS A 12 -3.70 16.67 -7.66
C CYS A 12 -4.69 15.50 -7.85
N LEU A 13 -4.51 14.42 -7.09
CA LEU A 13 -5.46 13.31 -7.09
C LEU A 13 -6.84 13.73 -6.60
N LEU A 14 -6.92 14.52 -5.53
CA LEU A 14 -8.19 15.06 -5.03
C LEU A 14 -8.88 15.97 -6.04
N GLU A 15 -8.14 16.82 -6.74
CA GLU A 15 -8.67 17.64 -7.83
C GLU A 15 -9.20 16.78 -8.98
N THR A 16 -8.53 15.67 -9.29
CA THR A 16 -8.99 14.72 -10.30
C THR A 16 -10.31 14.07 -9.88
N PHE A 17 -10.41 13.62 -8.62
CA PHE A 17 -11.66 13.07 -8.07
C PHE A 17 -12.78 14.11 -7.99
N ALA A 18 -12.46 15.37 -7.68
CA ALA A 18 -13.45 16.45 -7.61
C ALA A 18 -14.09 16.78 -8.98
N ASN A 19 -13.41 16.44 -10.08
CA ASN A 19 -13.93 16.60 -11.44
C ASN A 19 -14.76 15.40 -11.94
N MET A 20 -14.84 14.31 -11.16
CA MET A 20 -15.64 13.13 -11.52
C MET A 20 -17.11 13.38 -11.20
N GLN A 21 -18.00 12.90 -12.08
CA GLN A 21 -19.43 13.15 -11.94
C GLN A 21 -20.18 11.99 -11.28
N SER A 22 -19.55 10.81 -11.23
CA SER A 22 -20.15 9.60 -10.66
C SER A 22 -19.23 8.89 -9.69
N GLN A 23 -19.83 8.17 -8.74
CA GLN A 23 -19.10 7.29 -7.82
C GLN A 23 -18.40 6.12 -8.56
N GLU A 24 -18.97 5.69 -9.69
CA GLU A 24 -18.46 4.57 -10.49
C GLU A 24 -17.10 4.93 -11.15
N GLU A 25 -16.97 6.14 -11.69
CA GLU A 25 -15.69 6.67 -12.19
C GLU A 25 -14.63 6.78 -11.09
N ALA A 26 -15.04 7.18 -9.87
CA ALA A 26 -14.14 7.26 -8.73
C ALA A 26 -13.65 5.87 -8.29
N ASP A 27 -14.54 4.87 -8.29
CA ASP A 27 -14.19 3.49 -7.97
C ASP A 27 -13.26 2.88 -9.04
N GLU A 28 -13.49 3.18 -10.31
CA GLU A 28 -12.62 2.74 -11.41
C GLU A 28 -11.21 3.36 -11.31
N LEU A 29 -11.09 4.67 -11.06
CA LEU A 29 -9.79 5.30 -10.87
C LEU A 29 -9.08 4.78 -9.61
N SER A 30 -9.83 4.60 -8.50
CA SER A 30 -9.31 3.99 -7.27
C SER A 30 -8.73 2.60 -7.54
N ARG A 31 -9.40 1.81 -8.38
CA ARG A 31 -8.91 0.49 -8.81
C ARG A 31 -7.61 0.60 -9.62
N ILE A 32 -7.54 1.50 -10.59
CA ILE A 32 -6.32 1.72 -11.39
C ILE A 32 -5.13 2.10 -10.50
N ILE A 33 -5.33 2.99 -9.52
CA ILE A 33 -4.28 3.41 -8.59
C ILE A 33 -3.82 2.21 -7.74
N ARG A 34 -4.77 1.42 -7.22
CA ARG A 34 -4.45 0.20 -6.44
C ARG A 34 -3.65 -0.79 -7.26
N ASP A 35 -4.07 -1.03 -8.51
CA ASP A 35 -3.40 -1.96 -9.41
C ASP A 35 -1.98 -1.50 -9.75
N TYR A 36 -1.77 -0.19 -9.93
CA TYR A 36 -0.43 0.38 -10.13
C TYR A 36 0.49 0.10 -8.94
N TYR A 37 0.01 0.36 -7.71
CA TYR A 37 0.81 0.09 -6.51
C TYR A 37 1.02 -1.40 -6.27
N ALA A 38 0.03 -2.24 -6.53
CA ALA A 38 0.16 -3.69 -6.44
C ALA A 38 1.26 -4.21 -7.37
N ARG A 39 1.25 -3.80 -8.65
CA ARG A 39 2.30 -4.16 -9.61
C ARG A 39 3.68 -3.65 -9.20
N LYS A 40 3.77 -2.42 -8.68
CA LYS A 40 5.04 -1.88 -8.20
C LYS A 40 5.58 -2.70 -7.02
N LEU A 41 4.71 -3.09 -6.08
CA LEU A 41 5.06 -3.93 -4.94
C LEU A 41 5.49 -5.33 -5.39
N GLU A 42 4.76 -5.96 -6.32
CA GLU A 42 5.13 -7.24 -6.90
C GLU A 42 6.52 -7.17 -7.56
N ASN A 43 6.78 -6.15 -8.37
CA ASN A 43 8.08 -5.95 -9.01
C ASN A 43 9.21 -5.73 -7.98
N GLU A 44 8.96 -4.96 -6.91
CA GLU A 44 9.93 -4.79 -5.84
C GLU A 44 10.20 -6.10 -5.08
N LEU A 45 9.16 -6.90 -4.83
CA LEU A 45 9.30 -8.23 -4.22
C LEU A 45 10.09 -9.18 -5.11
N ASP A 46 9.82 -9.20 -6.41
CA ASP A 46 10.58 -10.00 -7.38
C ASP A 46 12.04 -9.57 -7.45
N ASN A 47 12.32 -8.26 -7.43
CA ASN A 47 13.69 -7.75 -7.37
C ASN A 47 14.41 -8.16 -6.08
N LEU A 48 13.71 -8.12 -4.94
CA LEU A 48 14.24 -8.57 -3.66
C LEU A 48 14.51 -10.08 -3.65
N TRP A 49 13.68 -10.86 -4.35
CA TRP A 49 13.87 -12.30 -4.55
C TRP A 49 15.09 -12.59 -5.42
N GLN A 50 15.20 -11.93 -6.57
CA GLN A 50 16.30 -12.11 -7.53
C GLN A 50 17.65 -11.65 -6.96
N SER A 51 17.66 -10.59 -6.15
CA SER A 51 18.88 -10.12 -5.47
C SER A 51 19.36 -11.06 -4.35
N GLY A 52 18.59 -12.09 -3.99
CA GLY A 52 18.89 -13.00 -2.88
C GLY A 52 18.72 -12.36 -1.50
N THR A 53 18.24 -11.12 -1.44
CA THR A 53 17.95 -10.40 -0.19
C THR A 53 16.75 -11.02 0.51
N LEU A 54 15.74 -11.43 -0.27
CA LEU A 54 14.60 -12.23 0.16
C LEU A 54 14.78 -13.65 -0.39
N ASN A 55 14.71 -14.67 0.47
CA ASN A 55 14.77 -16.08 0.06
C ASN A 55 13.81 -16.92 0.91
N GLN A 56 13.54 -18.15 0.49
CA GLN A 56 12.59 -19.05 1.17
C GLN A 56 12.90 -19.20 2.67
N GLN A 57 14.19 -19.28 3.03
CA GLN A 57 14.63 -19.44 4.41
C GLN A 57 14.31 -18.21 5.28
N LYS A 58 14.46 -16.99 4.75
CA LYS A 58 14.08 -15.75 5.45
C LYS A 58 12.57 -15.58 5.56
N LEU A 59 11.81 -16.07 4.58
CA LEU A 59 10.35 -16.11 4.65
C LEU A 59 9.84 -17.08 5.71
N ASP A 60 10.47 -18.25 5.81
CA ASP A 60 10.16 -19.22 6.85
C ASP A 60 10.54 -18.68 8.25
N ASP A 61 11.65 -17.94 8.35
CA ASP A 61 12.03 -17.24 9.57
C ASP A 61 11.01 -16.15 9.96
N LEU A 62 10.60 -15.29 9.02
CA LEU A 62 9.54 -14.29 9.23
C LEU A 62 8.20 -14.91 9.62
N ARG A 63 7.84 -16.08 9.07
CA ARG A 63 6.63 -16.81 9.44
C ARG A 63 6.67 -17.27 10.91
N SER A 64 7.86 -17.61 11.41
CA SER A 64 8.05 -18.03 12.80
C SER A 64 8.07 -16.87 13.79
N GLN A 65 8.39 -15.66 13.30
CA GLN A 65 8.33 -14.45 14.10
C GLN A 65 6.86 -14.00 14.24
N HIS A 66 6.27 -14.22 15.40
CA HIS A 66 4.91 -13.78 15.75
C HIS A 66 4.82 -12.24 15.92
N LEU A 67 5.20 -11.48 14.89
CA LEU A 67 5.25 -10.01 14.85
C LEU A 67 3.87 -9.33 14.77
N ARG A 68 2.80 -10.07 15.12
CA ARG A 68 1.46 -9.50 15.14
C ARG A 68 1.42 -8.40 16.21
N THR A 69 0.74 -7.30 15.90
CA THR A 69 0.47 -6.23 16.86
C THR A 69 -0.08 -6.85 18.15
N PRO A 70 0.56 -6.63 19.32
CA PRO A 70 0.09 -7.22 20.57
C PRO A 70 -1.34 -6.74 20.84
N TYR A 71 -2.20 -7.67 21.25
CA TYR A 71 -3.55 -7.33 21.67
C TYR A 71 -3.49 -6.66 23.03
N ASN A 72 -3.63 -5.34 23.05
CA ASN A 72 -3.87 -4.61 24.29
C ASN A 72 -5.32 -4.90 24.73
N TYR A 73 -5.48 -5.87 25.63
CA TYR A 73 -6.71 -6.01 26.39
C TYR A 73 -6.66 -4.98 27.53
N GLU A 74 -7.08 -3.75 27.25
CA GLU A 74 -7.36 -2.78 28.30
C GLU A 74 -8.53 -3.33 29.15
N LYS A 75 -8.30 -3.51 30.45
CA LYS A 75 -9.31 -3.87 31.46
C LYS A 75 -9.78 -2.62 32.18
#